data_AF-A0A3L6PGD2-F1
#
_entry.id   AF-A0A3L6PGD2-F1
#
_cell.length_a   1.000
_cell.length_b   1.000
_cell.length_c   1.000
_cell.angle_alpha   90.00
_cell.angle_beta   90.00
_cell.angle_gamma   90.00
#
_symmetry.space_group_name_H-M   'P 1'
#
loop_
_entity.id
_entity.type
_entity.pdbx_description
1 polymer ?
#
loop_
_entity_poly.entity_id
_entity_poly.type
_entity_poly.pdbx_seq_one_letter_code
_entity_poly.pdbx_strand_id
1 'polypeptide(L)'
;MAQAPLTPSGTEDEEEPPSMAPHVPREHREQHGKDAPPGFVPPMTAEYVAAVEAVLGYDFADKSLVELALTHGSFYYPYRPGDTYERLEYLGDGVLTCLMSREVFRTYRTLPPGPLTRLRAANVHTEKLARVAVVRGLHSFLRHKAPQLEGQELPFILRFRSGGVAWR
;
A
#
# COMPACT_ATOMS: atom_id res chain seq x y z
N MET A 1 -64.07 -3.55 -7.38
CA MET A 1 -63.13 -2.59 -8.00
C MET A 1 -61.76 -3.22 -7.96
N ALA A 2 -61.20 -3.53 -9.13
CA ALA A 2 -59.94 -4.25 -9.28
C ALA A 2 -58.75 -3.34 -8.93
N GLN A 3 -57.82 -3.83 -8.10
CA GLN A 3 -56.55 -3.17 -7.82
C GLN A 3 -55.56 -3.50 -8.96
N ALA A 4 -54.95 -2.45 -9.51
CA ALA A 4 -53.89 -2.55 -10.51
C ALA A 4 -52.55 -2.95 -9.85
N PRO A 5 -51.67 -3.71 -10.52
CA PRO A 5 -50.35 -4.03 -10.01
C PRO A 5 -49.38 -2.86 -10.27
N LEU A 6 -48.62 -2.48 -9.23
CA LEU A 6 -47.49 -1.56 -9.31
C LEU A 6 -46.26 -2.35 -9.80
N THR A 7 -45.69 -1.92 -10.92
CA THR A 7 -44.35 -2.32 -11.37
C THR A 7 -43.28 -1.53 -10.61
N PRO A 8 -42.19 -2.15 -10.12
CA PRO A 8 -40.99 -1.41 -9.78
C PRO A 8 -40.06 -1.36 -11.01
N SER A 9 -39.98 -0.17 -11.61
CA SER A 9 -38.87 0.23 -12.48
C SER A 9 -38.06 1.25 -11.68
N GLY A 10 -36.79 0.91 -11.43
CA GLY A 10 -35.88 1.72 -10.64
C GLY A 10 -34.58 0.94 -10.53
N THR A 11 -33.75 1.12 -11.55
CA THR A 11 -32.39 0.58 -11.68
C THR A 11 -31.58 0.95 -10.45
N GLU A 12 -31.19 -0.06 -9.68
CA GLU A 12 -30.11 0.07 -8.71
C GLU A 12 -28.82 0.24 -9.53
N ASP A 13 -28.29 1.47 -9.54
CA ASP A 13 -26.93 1.73 -9.99
C ASP A 13 -25.99 0.97 -9.04
N GLU A 14 -25.59 -0.23 -9.45
CA GLU A 14 -24.46 -0.96 -8.87
C GLU A 14 -23.20 -0.14 -9.15
N GLU A 15 -22.80 0.72 -8.21
CA GLU A 15 -21.45 1.29 -8.18
C GLU A 15 -20.45 0.13 -8.04
N GLU A 16 -19.86 -0.27 -9.17
CA GLU A 16 -18.70 -1.18 -9.21
C GLU A 16 -17.60 -0.63 -8.27
N PRO A 17 -16.97 -1.48 -7.44
CA PRO A 17 -15.82 -1.06 -6.65
C PRO A 17 -14.71 -0.57 -7.60
N PRO A 18 -13.92 0.44 -7.21
CA PRO A 18 -12.92 1.05 -8.09
C PRO A 18 -12.00 0.00 -8.67
N SER A 19 -11.97 -0.03 -10.00
CA SER A 19 -11.17 -0.90 -10.85
C SER A 19 -9.76 -1.05 -10.28
N MET A 20 -9.38 -2.30 -10.02
CA MET A 20 -8.06 -2.72 -9.58
C MET A 20 -6.96 -1.93 -10.27
N ALA A 21 -6.00 -1.41 -9.47
CA ALA A 21 -4.75 -0.89 -10.00
C ALA A 21 -4.19 -1.85 -11.06
N PRO A 22 -3.70 -1.33 -12.20
CA PRO A 22 -3.27 -2.17 -13.31
C PRO A 22 -2.32 -3.26 -12.80
N HIS A 23 -2.70 -4.52 -13.01
CA HIS A 23 -1.86 -5.66 -12.69
C HIS A 23 -0.66 -5.63 -13.65
N VAL A 24 0.42 -4.96 -13.25
CA VAL A 24 1.64 -4.93 -14.04
C VAL A 24 2.23 -6.35 -14.05
N PRO A 25 2.32 -7.01 -15.23
CA PRO A 25 2.82 -8.39 -15.31
C PRO A 25 4.23 -8.52 -14.73
N ARG A 26 4.47 -9.58 -13.95
CA ARG A 26 5.76 -9.86 -13.30
C ARG A 26 6.92 -9.99 -14.30
N GLU A 27 6.63 -10.35 -15.55
CA GLU A 27 7.60 -10.62 -16.63
C GLU A 27 8.40 -9.39 -17.08
N HIS A 28 7.89 -8.16 -16.88
CA HIS A 28 8.65 -6.94 -17.18
C HIS A 28 9.85 -6.71 -16.25
N ARG A 29 9.98 -7.47 -15.14
CA ARG A 29 11.03 -7.27 -14.13
C ARG A 29 12.38 -7.92 -14.45
N GLU A 30 12.46 -8.81 -15.44
CA GLU A 30 13.61 -9.72 -15.60
C GLU A 30 14.47 -9.50 -16.86
N GLN A 31 14.20 -8.48 -17.67
CA GLN A 31 14.76 -8.38 -19.03
C GLN A 31 16.19 -7.82 -19.14
N HIS A 32 16.87 -7.45 -18.04
CA HIS A 32 18.24 -6.95 -18.13
C HIS A 32 19.27 -8.09 -18.05
N GLY A 33 19.83 -8.39 -19.22
CA GLY A 33 20.74 -9.49 -19.49
C GLY A 33 22.11 -9.41 -18.79
N LYS A 34 22.89 -10.48 -19.03
CA LYS A 34 24.19 -10.84 -18.41
C LYS A 34 25.31 -9.78 -18.50
N ASP A 35 25.08 -8.65 -19.15
CA ASP A 35 26.07 -7.61 -19.45
C ASP A 35 25.96 -6.37 -18.52
N ALA A 36 25.01 -6.36 -17.60
CA ALA A 36 24.84 -5.24 -16.67
C ALA A 36 25.97 -5.21 -15.62
N PRO A 37 26.57 -4.04 -15.31
CA PRO A 37 27.62 -3.96 -14.31
C PRO A 37 27.10 -4.43 -12.94
N PRO A 38 27.94 -5.03 -12.08
CA PRO A 38 27.53 -5.49 -10.76
C PRO A 38 26.82 -4.38 -9.97
N GLY A 39 25.56 -4.62 -9.59
CA GLY A 39 24.72 -3.65 -8.89
C GLY A 39 23.93 -2.67 -9.79
N PHE A 40 23.90 -2.88 -11.11
CA PHE A 40 22.94 -2.19 -11.97
C PHE A 40 21.53 -2.70 -11.65
N VAL A 41 20.66 -1.77 -11.30
CA VAL A 41 19.25 -2.01 -11.11
C VAL A 41 18.49 -1.12 -12.08
N PRO A 42 17.60 -1.68 -12.90
CA PRO A 42 16.81 -0.88 -13.80
C PRO A 42 15.92 0.07 -13.00
N PRO A 43 15.88 1.36 -13.37
CA PRO A 43 14.99 2.32 -12.73
C PRO A 43 13.54 1.86 -12.89
N MET A 44 12.70 2.25 -11.94
CA MET A 44 11.27 2.04 -12.06
C MET A 44 10.74 2.79 -13.30
N THR A 45 9.93 2.14 -14.14
CA THR A 45 9.43 2.80 -15.36
C THR A 45 8.48 3.94 -15.02
N ALA A 46 8.37 4.93 -15.91
CA ALA A 46 7.50 6.09 -15.70
C ALA A 46 6.03 5.69 -15.51
N GLU A 47 5.57 4.65 -16.22
CA GLU A 47 4.22 4.10 -16.09
C GLU A 47 3.99 3.51 -14.70
N TYR A 48 5.00 2.84 -14.14
CA TYR A 48 4.92 2.24 -12.82
C TYR A 48 4.87 3.31 -11.72
N VAL A 49 5.67 4.37 -11.86
CA VAL A 49 5.62 5.52 -10.97
C VAL A 49 4.24 6.18 -11.04
N ALA A 50 3.72 6.46 -12.24
CA ALA A 50 2.41 7.06 -12.42
C ALA A 50 1.28 6.21 -11.81
N ALA A 51 1.37 4.88 -11.90
CA ALA A 51 0.41 3.98 -11.26
C ALA A 51 0.43 4.08 -9.73
N VAL A 52 1.62 4.20 -9.13
CA VAL A 52 1.75 4.42 -7.68
C VAL A 52 1.20 5.79 -7.27
N GLU A 53 1.48 6.83 -8.04
CA GLU A 53 0.96 8.19 -7.81
C GLU A 53 -0.57 8.22 -7.86
N ALA A 54 -1.16 7.49 -8.80
CA ALA A 54 -2.61 7.33 -8.89
C ALA A 54 -3.20 6.61 -7.66
N VAL A 55 -2.55 5.54 -7.18
CA VAL A 55 -2.97 4.83 -5.95
C VAL A 55 -2.90 5.74 -4.71
N LEU A 56 -1.87 6.60 -4.64
CA LEU A 56 -1.66 7.50 -3.51
C LEU A 56 -2.47 8.80 -3.62
N GLY A 57 -2.95 9.16 -4.82
CA GLY A 57 -3.54 10.46 -5.10
C GLY A 57 -2.54 11.60 -4.88
N TYR A 58 -1.26 11.36 -5.16
CA TYR A 58 -0.18 12.31 -4.90
C TYR A 58 0.90 12.26 -5.98
N ASP A 59 1.20 13.42 -6.55
CA ASP A 59 2.28 13.61 -7.52
C ASP A 59 3.58 13.97 -6.80
N PHE A 60 4.58 13.10 -6.88
CA PHE A 60 5.91 13.36 -6.35
C PHE A 60 6.66 14.35 -7.24
N ALA A 61 7.23 15.39 -6.62
CA ALA A 61 8.19 16.28 -7.27
C ALA A 61 9.47 15.54 -7.67
N ASP A 62 9.92 14.63 -6.82
CA ASP A 62 11.07 13.74 -7.07
C ASP A 62 10.57 12.29 -7.20
N LYS A 63 10.54 11.79 -8.44
CA LYS A 63 10.06 10.45 -8.78
C LYS A 63 10.97 9.35 -8.22
N SER A 64 12.23 9.65 -7.90
CA SER A 64 13.15 8.69 -7.30
C SER A 64 12.72 8.25 -5.90
N LEU A 65 11.92 9.07 -5.21
CA LEU A 65 11.36 8.71 -3.90
C LEU A 65 10.37 7.55 -3.98
N VAL A 66 9.62 7.43 -5.08
CA VAL A 66 8.72 6.29 -5.30
C VAL A 66 9.53 5.00 -5.45
N GLU A 67 10.60 5.07 -6.24
CA GLU A 67 11.50 3.96 -6.42
C GLU A 67 12.15 3.54 -5.10
N LEU A 68 12.68 4.51 -4.34
CA LEU A 68 13.30 4.28 -3.06
C LEU A 68 12.33 3.66 -2.05
N ALA A 69 11.11 4.20 -1.95
CA ALA A 69 10.09 3.76 -1.00
C ALA A 69 9.53 2.34 -1.27
N LEU A 70 9.63 1.86 -2.51
CA LEU A 70 9.10 0.56 -2.93
C LEU A 70 10.19 -0.49 -3.14
N THR A 71 11.38 -0.29 -2.56
CA THR A 71 12.52 -1.18 -2.78
C THR A 71 13.11 -1.69 -1.48
N HIS A 72 13.01 -3.00 -1.28
CA HIS A 72 13.55 -3.69 -0.11
C HIS A 72 15.06 -3.91 -0.24
N GLY A 73 15.77 -3.97 0.89
CA GLY A 73 17.20 -4.27 0.97
C GLY A 73 17.66 -5.52 0.20
N SER A 74 16.82 -6.54 0.07
CA SER A 74 17.15 -7.75 -0.70
C SER A 74 17.16 -7.57 -2.22
N PHE A 75 16.63 -6.46 -2.75
CA PHE A 75 16.55 -6.24 -4.20
C PHE A 75 17.93 -5.96 -4.82
N TYR A 76 18.77 -5.22 -4.09
CA TYR A 76 20.13 -4.86 -4.51
C TYR A 76 21.15 -5.92 -4.08
N TYR A 77 22.05 -6.28 -5.00
CA TYR A 77 23.25 -7.06 -4.67
C TYR A 77 24.48 -6.46 -5.35
N PRO A 78 25.55 -6.12 -4.60
CA PRO A 78 25.59 -6.07 -3.13
C PRO A 78 24.64 -4.99 -2.58
N TYR A 79 24.15 -5.17 -1.35
CA TYR A 79 23.31 -4.17 -0.66
C TYR A 79 24.03 -2.84 -0.54
N ARG A 80 23.34 -1.75 -0.87
CA ARG A 80 23.85 -0.37 -0.76
C ARG A 80 22.99 0.41 0.23
N PRO A 81 23.51 0.74 1.42
CA PRO A 81 22.76 1.51 2.40
C PRO A 81 22.32 2.87 1.83
N GLY A 82 21.01 3.13 1.86
CA GLY A 82 20.43 4.40 1.38
C GLY A 82 19.73 4.32 0.02
N ASP A 83 19.85 3.20 -0.69
CA ASP A 83 19.14 2.97 -1.96
C ASP A 83 17.79 2.25 -1.77
N THR A 84 17.39 2.05 -0.51
CA THR A 84 16.27 1.19 -0.09
C THR A 84 15.34 1.91 0.89
N TYR A 85 14.14 1.37 1.09
CA TYR A 85 13.08 2.09 1.79
C TYR A 85 13.35 2.32 3.28
N GLU A 86 14.27 1.59 3.92
CA GLU A 86 14.38 1.54 5.39
C GLU A 86 14.66 2.91 6.02
N ARG A 87 15.37 3.81 5.31
CA ARG A 87 15.57 5.19 5.77
C ARG A 87 14.30 6.03 5.71
N LEU A 88 13.51 5.85 4.65
CA LEU A 88 12.20 6.50 4.52
C LEU A 88 11.20 5.92 5.50
N GLU A 89 11.25 4.61 5.79
CA GLU A 89 10.45 3.95 6.81
C GLU A 89 10.72 4.56 8.20
N TYR A 90 11.99 4.71 8.57
CA TYR A 90 12.36 5.34 9.85
C TYR A 90 11.76 6.74 9.99
N LEU A 91 11.85 7.58 8.95
CA LEU A 91 11.25 8.91 8.95
C LEU A 91 9.70 8.84 8.98
N GLY A 92 9.13 7.96 8.16
CA GLY A 92 7.70 7.79 7.99
C GLY A 92 6.99 7.32 9.25
N ASP A 93 7.61 6.43 10.03
CA ASP A 93 7.07 5.96 11.32
C ASP A 93 6.89 7.11 12.31
N GLY A 94 7.90 7.98 12.43
CA GLY A 94 7.82 9.19 13.26
C GLY A 94 6.72 10.15 12.79
N VAL A 95 6.60 10.37 11.47
CA VAL A 95 5.57 11.23 10.89
C VAL A 95 4.17 10.67 11.13
N LEU A 96 3.93 9.39 10.84
CA LEU A 96 2.63 8.73 11.06
C LEU A 96 2.26 8.72 12.54
N THR A 97 3.22 8.43 13.42
CA THR A 97 3.03 8.48 14.88
C THR A 97 2.61 9.87 15.33
N CYS A 98 3.24 10.94 14.81
CA CYS A 98 2.89 12.32 15.12
C CYS A 98 1.48 12.68 14.65
N LEU A 99 1.16 12.39 13.38
CA LEU A 99 -0.14 12.69 12.79
C LEU A 99 -1.28 11.97 13.52
N MET A 100 -1.10 10.67 13.82
CA MET A 100 -2.08 9.91 14.60
C MET A 100 -2.21 10.44 16.03
N SER A 101 -1.10 10.78 16.68
CA SER A 101 -1.14 11.36 18.03
C SER A 101 -1.94 12.67 18.04
N ARG A 102 -1.73 13.53 17.03
CA ARG A 102 -2.48 14.78 16.86
C ARG A 102 -3.97 14.51 16.67
N GLU A 103 -4.33 13.55 15.83
CA GLU A 103 -5.72 13.23 15.53
C GLU A 103 -6.45 12.67 16.75
N VAL A 104 -5.86 11.66 17.40
CA VAL A 104 -6.44 11.03 18.61
C VAL A 104 -6.57 12.07 19.74
N PHE A 105 -5.59 12.96 19.93
CA PHE A 105 -5.67 14.02 20.93
C PHE A 105 -6.81 15.01 20.66
N ARG A 106 -7.00 15.43 19.40
CA ARG A 106 -8.05 16.39 19.01
C ARG A 106 -9.45 15.79 19.08
N THR A 107 -9.57 14.53 18.72
CA THR A 107 -10.85 13.80 18.65
C THR A 107 -11.32 13.35 20.03
N TYR A 108 -10.41 12.88 20.90
CA TYR A 108 -10.75 12.36 22.22
C TYR A 108 -10.29 13.27 23.36
N ARG A 109 -10.87 14.48 23.43
CA ARG A 109 -10.42 15.58 24.32
C ARG A 109 -10.47 15.29 25.82
N THR A 110 -11.30 14.33 26.25
CA THR A 110 -11.50 14.00 27.67
C THR A 110 -10.75 12.74 28.10
N LEU A 111 -10.10 12.03 27.17
CA LEU A 111 -9.39 10.81 27.52
C LEU A 111 -8.06 11.12 28.20
N PRO A 112 -7.70 10.39 29.27
CA PRO A 112 -6.40 10.52 29.89
C PRO A 112 -5.27 9.97 29.00
N PRO A 113 -4.00 10.27 29.31
CA PRO A 113 -2.84 9.90 28.48
C PRO A 113 -2.71 8.41 28.15
N GLY A 114 -3.07 7.53 29.10
CA GLY A 114 -2.98 6.08 28.92
C GLY A 114 -3.87 5.56 27.78
N PRO A 115 -5.20 5.79 27.82
CA PRO A 115 -6.09 5.49 26.70
C PRO A 115 -5.68 6.11 25.36
N LEU A 116 -5.21 7.36 25.34
CA LEU A 116 -4.71 7.99 24.11
C LEU A 116 -3.53 7.22 23.50
N THR A 117 -2.59 6.79 24.36
CA THR A 117 -1.44 5.96 23.95
C THR A 117 -1.90 4.62 23.36
N ARG A 118 -2.88 3.96 23.99
CA ARG A 118 -3.44 2.71 23.46
C ARG A 118 -4.17 2.89 22.14
N LEU A 119 -4.95 3.96 21.99
CA LEU A 119 -5.63 4.28 20.73
C LEU A 119 -4.63 4.54 19.60
N ARG A 120 -3.56 5.29 19.88
CA ARG A 120 -2.48 5.50 18.91
C ARG A 120 -1.81 4.20 18.52
N ALA A 121 -1.34 3.40 19.49
CA ALA A 121 -0.66 2.13 19.23
C ALA A 121 -1.57 1.12 18.53
N ALA A 122 -2.88 1.16 18.83
CA ALA A 122 -3.85 0.37 18.13
C ALA A 122 -3.95 0.78 16.66
N ASN A 123 -3.74 2.03 16.26
CA ASN A 123 -3.93 2.48 14.87
C ASN A 123 -2.64 2.55 14.04
N VAL A 124 -1.50 2.87 14.67
CA VAL A 124 -0.18 2.83 14.03
C VAL A 124 0.52 1.54 14.44
N HIS A 125 0.31 0.50 13.63
CA HIS A 125 0.86 -0.83 13.87
C HIS A 125 1.16 -1.52 12.53
N THR A 126 2.25 -2.27 12.46
CA THR A 126 2.74 -2.93 11.23
C THR A 126 1.63 -3.70 10.51
N GLU A 127 0.87 -4.54 11.21
CA GLU A 127 -0.21 -5.32 10.60
C GLU A 127 -1.30 -4.44 9.97
N LYS A 128 -1.66 -3.32 10.62
CA LYS A 128 -2.71 -2.43 10.09
C LYS A 128 -2.22 -1.64 8.88
N LEU A 129 -0.99 -1.15 8.91
CA LEU A 129 -0.37 -0.47 7.78
C LEU A 129 -0.22 -1.43 6.60
N ALA A 130 0.18 -2.68 6.84
CA ALA A 130 0.25 -3.72 5.82
C ALA A 130 -1.13 -3.99 5.19
N ARG A 131 -2.21 -4.04 5.98
CA ARG A 131 -3.57 -4.17 5.44
C ARG A 131 -3.94 -3.00 4.53
N VAL A 132 -3.64 -1.76 4.93
CA VAL A 132 -3.89 -0.58 4.09
C VAL A 132 -3.10 -0.67 2.78
N ALA A 133 -1.82 -1.05 2.84
CA ALA A 133 -0.99 -1.24 1.65
C ALA A 133 -1.53 -2.34 0.72
N VAL A 134 -2.10 -3.42 1.27
CA VAL A 134 -2.73 -4.49 0.48
C VAL A 134 -4.03 -4.03 -0.16
N VAL A 135 -4.93 -3.43 0.62
CA VAL A 135 -6.24 -2.93 0.13
C VAL A 135 -6.07 -1.86 -0.95
N ARG A 136 -5.07 -0.99 -0.81
CA ARG A 136 -4.74 0.02 -1.83
C ARG A 136 -3.97 -0.53 -3.03
N GLY A 137 -3.55 -1.80 -3.00
CA GLY A 137 -2.76 -2.40 -4.07
C GLY A 137 -1.29 -2.01 -4.07
N LEU A 138 -0.77 -1.28 -3.08
CA LEU A 138 0.65 -0.87 -3.03
C LEU A 138 1.63 -2.05 -2.97
N HIS A 139 1.23 -3.15 -2.35
CA HIS A 139 2.05 -4.36 -2.23
C HIS A 139 2.49 -4.94 -3.58
N SER A 140 1.70 -4.82 -4.65
CA SER A 140 2.10 -5.29 -5.98
C SER A 140 3.25 -4.49 -6.59
N PHE A 141 3.50 -3.30 -6.04
CA PHE A 141 4.57 -2.40 -6.49
C PHE A 141 5.92 -2.67 -5.80
N LEU A 142 5.95 -3.49 -4.74
CA LEU A 142 7.17 -3.78 -3.99
C LEU A 142 8.18 -4.58 -4.83
N ARG A 143 9.44 -4.12 -4.81
CA ARG A 143 10.60 -4.79 -5.42
C ARG A 143 11.44 -5.43 -4.32
N HIS A 144 11.57 -6.75 -4.36
CA HIS A 144 12.40 -7.53 -3.43
C HIS A 144 12.82 -8.85 -4.10
N LYS A 145 13.87 -9.48 -3.56
CA LYS A 145 14.30 -10.85 -3.89
C LYS A 145 14.38 -11.71 -2.62
N ALA A 146 13.44 -11.50 -1.70
CA ALA A 146 13.38 -12.17 -0.39
C ALA A 146 12.33 -13.29 -0.40
N PRO A 147 12.73 -14.58 -0.46
CA PRO A 147 11.79 -15.71 -0.50
C PRO A 147 10.91 -15.81 0.75
N GLN A 148 11.42 -15.38 1.90
CA GLN A 148 10.67 -15.38 3.16
C GLN A 148 9.49 -14.39 3.13
N LEU A 149 9.62 -13.30 2.36
CA LEU A 149 8.57 -12.31 2.20
C LEU A 149 7.48 -12.84 1.27
N GLU A 150 7.86 -13.49 0.15
CA GLU A 150 6.93 -14.20 -0.74
C GLU A 150 6.06 -15.22 0.00
N GLY A 151 6.66 -15.98 0.93
CA GLY A 151 5.95 -16.97 1.75
C GLY A 151 4.97 -16.38 2.76
N GLN A 152 5.13 -15.10 3.14
CA GLN A 152 4.27 -14.42 4.12
C GLN A 152 3.21 -13.53 3.47
N GLU A 153 3.52 -12.92 2.31
CA GLU A 153 2.62 -12.02 1.59
C GLU A 153 1.38 -12.73 1.06
N LEU A 154 1.53 -13.88 0.39
CA LEU A 154 0.38 -14.58 -0.20
C LEU A 154 -0.64 -15.06 0.85
N PRO A 155 -0.25 -15.72 1.95
CA PRO A 155 -1.19 -16.05 3.02
C PRO A 155 -1.84 -14.82 3.65
N PHE A 156 -1.10 -13.72 3.83
CA PHE A 156 -1.62 -12.47 4.37
C PHE A 156 -2.68 -11.88 3.43
N ILE A 157 -2.36 -11.72 2.14
CA ILE A 157 -3.28 -11.18 1.13
C ILE A 157 -4.53 -12.06 1.01
N LEU A 158 -4.38 -13.38 0.93
CA LEU A 158 -5.51 -14.31 0.83
C LEU A 158 -6.41 -14.28 2.06
N ARG A 159 -5.85 -14.14 3.27
CA ARG A 159 -6.63 -13.97 4.50
C ARG A 159 -7.55 -12.76 4.44
N PHE A 160 -7.14 -11.68 3.77
CA PHE A 160 -7.95 -10.46 3.66
C PHE A 160 -8.84 -10.42 2.42
N ARG A 161 -8.50 -11.14 1.33
CA ARG A 161 -9.37 -11.30 0.16
C ARG A 161 -10.56 -12.22 0.45
N SER A 162 -10.37 -13.24 1.29
CA SER A 162 -11.43 -14.18 1.68
C SER A 162 -12.32 -13.67 2.82
N GLY A 163 -11.89 -12.60 3.51
CA GLY A 163 -12.65 -11.93 4.55
C GLY A 163 -13.43 -10.76 3.98
N GLY A 164 -14.49 -11.05 3.21
CA GLY A 164 -15.46 -10.05 2.75
C GLY A 164 -16.14 -9.36 3.93
N VAL A 165 -15.50 -8.33 4.47
CA VAL A 165 -16.15 -7.37 5.35
C VAL A 165 -16.16 -6.05 4.59
N ALA A 166 -17.28 -5.81 3.93
CA ALA A 166 -17.62 -4.49 3.42
C ALA A 166 -17.63 -3.52 4.60
N TRP A 167 -16.69 -2.59 4.62
CA TRP A 167 -16.71 -1.49 5.58
C TRP A 167 -17.67 -0.42 5.03
N ARG A 168 -18.89 -0.39 5.56
CA ARG A 168 -19.68 0.84 5.69
C ARG A 168 -19.33 1.50 7.02
#